data_AF-A0A8N1S8R2-F1
#
_entry.id   AF-A0A8N1S8R2-F1
#
_cell.length_a   1.000
_cell.length_b   1.000
_cell.length_c   1.000
_cell.angle_alpha   90.00
_cell.angle_beta   90.00
_cell.angle_gamma   90.00
#
_symmetry.space_group_name_H-M   'P 1'
#
loop_
_entity.id
_entity.type
_entity.pdbx_description
1 polymer ?
#
loop_
_entity_poly.entity_id
_entity_poly.type
_entity_poly.pdbx_seq_one_letter_code
_entity_poly.pdbx_strand_id
1 'polypeptide(L)'
;MYMQFLESIFIGLFAVQILMATIGMSTSLLQAMTAYLLSIVAMVKIYTFLFNTRTIKDLTQHLFCDWKELNTSEEYKIMKSYATNSRRFTLIYSVYCFSAMLIFLLMSLIPYTLDIILPLNESRPILLPYRGYYFVDIREYFFQILWHAVVAWEVVIAGVVTHDCLFVTYVEHVCSIFAVIGLRYEHLFHDDDGGKMEIVNILDNIHCKKVALLVHKHREALQYAQLLESIFTGPFAVQILIVTIGMSISLLQITQDNSDILESTRYVFYVIGQLIHLFFLSFEGQRLIDHSLQICDKM
;
A
#
# COMPACT_ATOMS: atom_id res chain seq x y z
N MET A 1 -8.96 -20.89 10.23
CA MET A 1 -7.65 -21.54 10.05
C MET A 1 -6.57 -20.54 9.63
N TYR A 2 -6.60 -19.92 8.44
CA TYR A 2 -5.56 -18.94 8.03
C TYR A 2 -5.52 -17.68 8.93
N MET A 3 -6.70 -17.14 9.29
CA MET A 3 -6.82 -16.02 10.23
C MET A 3 -6.28 -16.33 11.63
N GLN A 4 -6.60 -17.51 12.17
CA GLN A 4 -6.12 -17.96 13.49
C GLN A 4 -4.61 -18.23 13.49
N PHE A 5 -4.05 -18.66 12.36
CA PHE A 5 -2.61 -18.85 12.21
C PHE A 5 -1.87 -17.52 12.19
N LEU A 6 -2.37 -16.52 11.45
CA LEU A 6 -1.84 -15.16 11.47
C LEU A 6 -1.98 -14.52 12.86
N GLU A 7 -3.16 -14.60 13.48
CA GLU A 7 -3.38 -14.11 14.84
C GLU A 7 -2.42 -14.76 15.84
N SER A 8 -2.14 -16.06 15.73
CA SER A 8 -1.20 -16.75 16.63
C SER A 8 0.24 -16.28 16.44
N ILE A 9 0.67 -16.00 15.20
CA ILE A 9 1.98 -15.41 14.90
C ILE A 9 2.06 -13.98 15.47
N PHE A 10 1.03 -13.17 15.27
CA PHE A 10 0.98 -11.80 15.77
C PHE A 10 0.89 -11.72 17.30
N ILE A 11 0.12 -12.60 17.94
CA ILE A 11 0.01 -12.71 19.41
C ILE A 11 1.33 -13.21 20.01
N GLY A 12 1.97 -14.20 19.38
CA GLY A 12 3.29 -14.68 19.80
C GLY A 12 4.36 -13.58 19.73
N LEU A 13 4.33 -12.78 18.66
CA LEU A 13 5.16 -11.58 18.53
C LEU A 13 4.80 -10.56 19.63
N PHE A 14 3.53 -10.18 19.81
CA PHE A 14 3.11 -9.17 20.79
C PHE A 14 3.33 -9.57 22.26
N ALA A 15 3.15 -10.84 22.63
CA ALA A 15 3.30 -11.31 24.00
C ALA A 15 4.76 -11.25 24.48
N VAL A 16 5.71 -11.59 23.61
CA VAL A 16 7.15 -11.44 23.86
C VAL A 16 7.54 -9.94 23.91
N GLN A 17 6.81 -9.08 23.21
CA GLN A 17 7.04 -7.63 23.11
C GLN A 17 6.55 -6.85 24.34
N ILE A 18 5.37 -7.19 24.88
CA ILE A 18 4.83 -6.56 26.11
C ILE A 18 5.68 -6.91 27.33
N LEU A 19 6.18 -8.16 27.39
CA LEU A 19 7.09 -8.61 28.45
C LEU A 19 8.42 -7.83 28.45
N MET A 20 8.84 -7.31 27.29
CA MET A 20 10.06 -6.49 27.16
C MET A 20 9.83 -5.00 27.42
N ALA A 21 8.63 -4.48 27.10
CA ALA A 21 8.28 -3.07 27.32
C ALA A 21 8.14 -2.70 28.81
N THR A 22 7.83 -3.67 29.68
CA THR A 22 7.66 -3.45 31.12
C THR A 22 8.97 -3.31 31.90
N ILE A 23 10.13 -3.55 31.29
CA ILE A 23 11.43 -3.63 31.99
C ILE A 23 12.24 -2.30 31.96
N GLY A 24 11.77 -1.25 31.26
CA GLY A 24 12.38 0.09 31.29
C GLY A 24 13.13 0.45 29.99
N MET A 25 12.90 1.67 29.51
CA MET A 25 13.22 2.10 28.14
C MET A 25 14.71 2.42 27.95
N SER A 26 15.46 1.38 27.58
CA SER A 26 16.89 1.41 27.22
C SER A 26 17.10 1.65 25.71
N THR A 27 18.34 1.95 25.29
CA THR A 27 18.72 2.13 23.87
C THR A 27 18.35 0.93 22.99
N SER A 28 18.35 -0.27 23.56
CA SER A 28 17.91 -1.50 22.88
C SER A 28 16.41 -1.50 22.56
N LEU A 29 15.57 -0.81 23.34
CA LEU A 29 14.15 -0.66 23.06
C LEU A 29 13.92 0.22 21.82
N LEU A 30 14.61 1.36 21.75
CA LEU A 30 14.55 2.30 20.61
C LEU A 30 14.91 1.61 19.28
N GLN A 31 15.89 0.71 19.30
CA GLN A 31 16.35 -0.02 18.12
C GLN A 31 15.37 -1.11 17.67
N ALA A 32 14.52 -1.61 18.56
CA ALA A 32 13.43 -2.54 18.23
C ALA A 32 12.14 -1.84 17.78
N MET A 33 11.98 -0.54 18.06
CA MET A 33 10.74 0.21 17.80
C MET A 33 10.32 0.24 16.34
N THR A 34 11.25 0.32 15.39
CA THR A 34 10.92 0.37 13.96
C THR A 34 10.19 -0.89 13.48
N ALA A 35 10.60 -2.06 13.97
CA ALA A 35 9.93 -3.34 13.71
C ALA A 35 8.51 -3.38 14.32
N TYR A 36 8.34 -2.84 15.54
CA TYR A 36 7.02 -2.77 16.19
C TYR A 36 6.07 -1.85 15.45
N LEU A 37 6.54 -0.66 15.09
CA LEU A 37 5.76 0.31 14.33
C LEU A 37 5.30 -0.28 12.98
N LEU A 38 6.19 -0.97 12.26
CA LEU A 38 5.82 -1.65 11.01
C LEU A 38 4.78 -2.77 11.23
N SER A 39 4.90 -3.53 12.30
CA SER A 39 3.93 -4.58 12.67
C SER A 39 2.55 -3.98 12.98
N ILE A 40 2.50 -2.85 13.69
CA ILE A 40 1.25 -2.13 13.98
C ILE A 40 0.61 -1.62 12.67
N VAL A 41 1.39 -1.07 11.73
CA VAL A 41 0.86 -0.67 10.41
C VAL A 41 0.23 -1.86 9.68
N ALA A 42 0.91 -3.02 9.66
CA ALA A 42 0.37 -4.22 9.04
C ALA A 42 -0.94 -4.66 9.70
N MET A 43 -1.02 -4.65 11.03
CA MET A 43 -2.23 -4.98 11.76
C MET A 43 -3.39 -4.03 11.44
N VAL A 44 -3.13 -2.72 11.40
CA VAL A 44 -4.14 -1.71 11.01
C VAL A 44 -4.69 -2.01 9.63
N LYS A 45 -3.84 -2.35 8.66
CA LYS A 45 -4.25 -2.72 7.29
C LYS A 45 -5.07 -4.01 7.24
N ILE A 46 -4.64 -5.05 7.97
CA ILE A 46 -5.38 -6.32 8.04
C ILE A 46 -6.76 -6.09 8.67
N TYR A 47 -6.84 -5.38 9.80
CA TYR A 47 -8.10 -5.08 10.45
C TYR A 47 -9.02 -4.22 9.58
N THR A 48 -8.46 -3.29 8.80
CA THR A 48 -9.23 -2.52 7.81
C THR A 48 -10.00 -3.44 6.87
N PHE A 49 -9.33 -4.47 6.34
CA PHE A 49 -9.97 -5.45 5.47
C PHE A 49 -11.02 -6.29 6.18
N LEU A 50 -10.75 -6.71 7.42
CA LEU A 50 -11.70 -7.50 8.19
C LEU A 50 -12.98 -6.72 8.51
N PHE A 51 -12.85 -5.49 8.99
CA PHE A 51 -14.01 -4.67 9.35
C PHE A 51 -14.79 -4.20 8.12
N ASN A 52 -14.11 -3.97 6.98
CA ASN A 52 -14.72 -3.47 5.75
C ASN A 52 -14.94 -4.56 4.68
N THR A 53 -14.92 -5.85 5.03
CA THR A 53 -15.01 -6.96 4.05
C THR A 53 -16.25 -6.87 3.16
N ARG A 54 -17.40 -6.48 3.72
CA ARG A 54 -18.65 -6.33 2.94
C ARG A 54 -18.52 -5.23 1.89
N THR A 55 -17.99 -4.09 2.29
CA THR A 55 -17.78 -2.93 1.43
C THR A 55 -16.75 -3.19 0.33
N ILE A 56 -15.64 -3.85 0.66
CA ILE A 56 -14.62 -4.26 -0.30
C ILE A 56 -15.20 -5.24 -1.33
N LYS A 57 -16.04 -6.18 -0.89
CA LYS A 57 -16.73 -7.11 -1.79
C LYS A 57 -17.67 -6.37 -2.75
N ASP A 58 -18.40 -5.39 -2.24
CA ASP A 58 -19.29 -4.55 -3.04
C ASP A 58 -18.51 -3.76 -4.10
N LEU A 59 -17.41 -3.09 -3.71
CA LEU A 59 -16.50 -2.40 -4.64
C LEU A 59 -15.97 -3.34 -5.73
N THR A 60 -15.57 -4.56 -5.36
CA THR A 60 -15.09 -5.57 -6.32
C THR A 60 -16.18 -6.01 -7.28
N GLN A 61 -17.40 -6.26 -6.78
CA GLN A 61 -18.52 -6.69 -7.60
C GLN A 61 -18.91 -5.61 -8.60
N HIS A 62 -18.97 -4.37 -8.14
CA HIS A 62 -19.25 -3.23 -8.97
C HIS A 62 -18.22 -3.03 -10.07
N LEU A 63 -16.91 -3.19 -9.76
CA LEU A 63 -15.86 -3.19 -10.78
C LEU A 63 -16.21 -4.17 -11.90
N PHE A 64 -16.58 -5.42 -11.59
CA PHE A 64 -16.97 -6.39 -12.62
C PHE A 64 -18.23 -5.99 -13.41
N CYS A 65 -19.19 -5.29 -12.79
CA CYS A 65 -20.37 -4.79 -13.47
C CYS A 65 -20.01 -3.70 -14.48
N ASP A 66 -19.15 -2.74 -14.10
CA ASP A 66 -18.73 -1.65 -14.97
C ASP A 66 -18.02 -2.18 -16.23
N TRP A 67 -17.21 -3.24 -16.09
CA TRP A 67 -16.59 -3.94 -17.23
C TRP A 67 -17.59 -4.54 -18.22
N LYS A 68 -18.78 -4.92 -17.76
CA LYS A 68 -19.84 -5.48 -18.62
C LYS A 68 -20.68 -4.38 -19.29
N GLU A 69 -20.69 -3.18 -18.76
CA GLU A 69 -21.48 -2.04 -19.27
C GLU A 69 -20.77 -1.22 -20.36
N LEU A 70 -19.55 -1.62 -20.72
CA LEU A 70 -18.80 -0.97 -21.79
C LEU A 70 -19.45 -1.24 -23.15
N ASN A 71 -19.70 -0.17 -23.91
CA ASN A 71 -20.45 -0.24 -25.17
C ASN A 71 -19.55 -0.13 -26.40
N THR A 72 -18.39 0.51 -26.29
CA THR A 72 -17.52 0.79 -27.44
C THR A 72 -16.11 0.25 -27.25
N SER A 73 -15.41 0.03 -28.36
CA SER A 73 -14.01 -0.40 -28.33
C SER A 73 -13.08 0.64 -27.71
N GLU A 74 -13.46 1.92 -27.75
CA GLU A 74 -12.70 3.03 -27.16
C GLU A 74 -12.84 3.05 -25.65
N GLU A 75 -14.06 2.89 -25.12
CA GLU A 75 -14.29 2.76 -23.69
C GLU A 75 -13.50 1.57 -23.10
N TYR A 76 -13.49 0.44 -23.82
CA TYR A 76 -12.68 -0.73 -23.45
C TYR A 76 -11.18 -0.45 -23.47
N LYS A 77 -10.67 0.27 -24.47
CA LYS A 77 -9.25 0.66 -24.53
C LYS A 77 -8.86 1.56 -23.36
N ILE A 78 -9.71 2.52 -22.99
CA ILE A 78 -9.51 3.38 -21.83
C ILE A 78 -9.41 2.51 -20.57
N MET A 79 -10.44 1.73 -20.25
CA MET A 79 -10.47 0.95 -19.01
C MET A 79 -9.33 -0.08 -18.93
N LYS A 80 -8.98 -0.70 -20.06
CA LYS A 80 -7.81 -1.59 -20.16
C LYS A 80 -6.49 -0.87 -19.91
N SER A 81 -6.35 0.40 -20.31
CA SER A 81 -5.15 1.19 -20.06
C SER A 81 -4.91 1.37 -18.55
N TYR A 82 -5.93 1.83 -17.81
CA TYR A 82 -5.86 2.00 -16.34
C TYR A 82 -5.63 0.67 -15.62
N ALA A 83 -6.35 -0.39 -16.01
CA ALA A 83 -6.11 -1.73 -15.44
C ALA A 83 -4.69 -2.25 -15.73
N THR A 84 -4.13 -1.93 -16.89
CA THR A 84 -2.73 -2.26 -17.21
C THR A 84 -1.76 -1.45 -16.34
N ASN A 85 -2.06 -0.17 -16.07
CA ASN A 85 -1.27 0.66 -15.17
C ASN A 85 -1.29 0.11 -13.73
N SER A 86 -2.48 -0.19 -13.21
CA SER A 86 -2.67 -0.87 -11.91
C SER A 86 -1.86 -2.17 -11.81
N ARG A 87 -1.90 -3.02 -12.85
CA ARG A 87 -1.14 -4.27 -12.89
C ARG A 87 0.37 -4.01 -12.88
N ARG A 88 0.85 -3.03 -13.66
CA ARG A 88 2.27 -2.65 -13.68
C ARG A 88 2.72 -2.13 -12.32
N PHE A 89 1.94 -1.25 -11.71
CA PHE A 89 2.18 -0.76 -10.36
C PHE A 89 2.29 -1.93 -9.37
N THR A 90 1.29 -2.82 -9.35
CA THR A 90 1.25 -3.98 -8.44
C THR A 90 2.50 -4.85 -8.58
N LEU A 91 2.93 -5.14 -9.81
CA LEU A 91 4.13 -5.95 -10.06
C LEU A 91 5.40 -5.24 -9.57
N ILE A 92 5.61 -3.99 -9.97
CA ILE A 92 6.82 -3.23 -9.62
C ILE A 92 6.89 -3.01 -8.11
N TYR A 93 5.78 -2.60 -7.50
CA TYR A 93 5.67 -2.33 -6.07
C TYR A 93 5.87 -3.60 -5.24
N SER A 94 5.29 -4.73 -5.65
CA SER A 94 5.52 -6.02 -4.97
C SER A 94 6.99 -6.43 -5.03
N VAL A 95 7.61 -6.39 -6.22
CA VAL A 95 9.04 -6.73 -6.38
C VAL A 95 9.89 -5.82 -5.51
N TYR A 96 9.61 -4.53 -5.50
CA TYR A 96 10.29 -3.56 -4.63
C TYR A 96 10.16 -3.92 -3.15
N CYS A 97 8.95 -4.10 -2.62
CA CYS A 97 8.73 -4.35 -1.19
C CYS A 97 9.36 -5.66 -0.72
N PHE A 98 9.16 -6.75 -1.47
CA PHE A 98 9.74 -8.05 -1.11
C PHE A 98 11.27 -8.06 -1.23
N SER A 99 11.83 -7.50 -2.32
CA SER A 99 13.28 -7.44 -2.47
C SER A 99 13.94 -6.53 -1.42
N ALA A 100 13.34 -5.38 -1.10
CA ALA A 100 13.83 -4.48 -0.07
C ALA A 100 13.84 -5.15 1.31
N MET A 101 12.77 -5.86 1.67
CA MET A 101 12.68 -6.61 2.92
C MET A 101 13.71 -7.74 2.98
N LEU A 102 13.84 -8.53 1.91
CA LEU A 102 14.82 -9.60 1.85
C LEU A 102 16.25 -9.07 1.98
N ILE A 103 16.61 -8.02 1.22
CA ILE A 103 17.94 -7.39 1.30
C ILE A 103 18.19 -6.89 2.72
N PHE A 104 17.21 -6.22 3.35
CA PHE A 104 17.32 -5.72 4.72
C PHE A 104 17.64 -6.84 5.72
N LEU A 105 16.97 -7.99 5.63
CA LEU A 105 17.22 -9.14 6.48
C LEU A 105 18.58 -9.78 6.19
N LEU A 106 18.96 -9.91 4.92
CA LEU A 106 20.24 -10.50 4.51
C LEU A 106 21.45 -9.66 4.97
N MET A 107 21.29 -8.37 5.28
CA MET A 107 22.37 -7.59 5.91
C MET A 107 22.88 -8.20 7.21
N SER A 108 22.06 -9.01 7.91
CA SER A 108 22.50 -9.73 9.11
C SER A 108 23.60 -10.75 8.86
N LEU A 109 23.79 -11.17 7.60
CA LEU A 109 24.88 -12.07 7.21
C LEU A 109 26.22 -11.35 7.05
N ILE A 110 26.23 -10.02 6.97
CA ILE A 110 27.46 -9.25 6.70
C ILE A 110 28.56 -9.55 7.73
N PRO A 111 28.32 -9.53 9.06
CA PRO A 111 29.36 -9.88 10.03
C PRO A 111 29.95 -11.28 9.82
N TYR A 112 29.10 -12.28 9.52
CA TYR A 112 29.54 -13.66 9.26
C TYR A 112 30.38 -13.77 7.99
N THR A 113 30.00 -13.05 6.92
CA THR A 113 30.80 -13.00 5.69
C THR A 113 32.15 -12.33 5.93
N LEU A 114 32.17 -11.24 6.72
CA LEU A 114 33.38 -10.53 7.09
C LEU A 114 34.33 -11.39 7.93
N ASP A 115 33.82 -12.25 8.82
CA ASP A 115 34.65 -13.16 9.61
C ASP A 115 35.37 -14.21 8.74
N ILE A 116 34.84 -14.54 7.56
CA ILE A 116 35.47 -15.45 6.60
C ILE A 116 36.53 -14.73 5.74
N ILE A 117 36.18 -13.55 5.20
CA ILE A 117 37.04 -12.85 4.23
C ILE A 117 38.05 -11.90 4.87
N LEU A 118 37.74 -11.36 6.06
CA LEU A 118 38.56 -10.41 6.82
C LEU A 118 38.45 -10.72 8.33
N PRO A 119 39.04 -11.84 8.77
CA PRO A 119 38.97 -12.28 10.16
C PRO A 119 39.66 -11.28 11.09
N LEU A 120 39.03 -11.04 12.24
CA LEU A 120 39.59 -10.24 13.32
C LEU A 120 40.04 -11.17 14.46
N ASN A 121 40.98 -10.70 15.30
CA ASN A 121 41.40 -11.43 16.50
C ASN A 121 40.29 -11.55 17.54
N GLU A 122 39.32 -10.63 17.50
CA GLU A 122 38.12 -10.64 18.34
C GLU A 122 36.87 -10.89 17.48
N SER A 123 35.85 -11.53 18.06
CA SER A 123 34.60 -11.81 17.36
C SER A 123 33.81 -10.53 17.10
N ARG A 124 33.31 -10.35 15.87
CA ARG A 124 32.41 -9.24 15.54
C ARG A 124 31.09 -9.31 16.33
N PRO A 125 30.45 -8.15 16.61
CA PRO A 125 29.11 -8.14 17.17
C PRO A 125 28.11 -8.75 16.17
N ILE A 126 27.15 -9.52 16.69
CA ILE A 126 26.09 -10.10 15.85
C ILE A 126 25.09 -9.02 15.49
N LEU A 127 24.80 -8.90 14.20
CA LEU A 127 23.74 -8.06 13.69
C LEU A 127 22.46 -8.89 13.51
N LEU A 128 21.55 -8.81 14.46
CA LEU A 128 20.26 -9.52 14.37
C LEU A 128 19.37 -8.98 13.24
N PRO A 129 18.54 -9.81 12.57
CA PRO A 129 17.62 -9.36 11.52
C PRO A 129 16.60 -8.34 12.05
N TYR A 130 16.16 -8.56 13.28
CA TYR A 130 15.51 -7.57 14.13
C TYR A 130 15.88 -7.86 15.59
N ARG A 131 15.99 -6.82 16.42
CA ARG A 131 16.30 -6.99 17.84
C ARG A 131 15.10 -7.59 18.55
N GLY A 132 15.27 -8.80 19.08
CA GLY A 132 14.25 -9.53 19.81
C GLY A 132 14.89 -10.61 20.67
N TYR A 133 14.18 -11.04 21.71
CA TYR A 133 14.63 -12.12 22.58
C TYR A 133 13.95 -13.42 22.19
N TYR A 134 14.76 -14.41 21.81
CA TYR A 134 14.28 -15.67 21.25
C TYR A 134 14.28 -16.83 22.26
N PHE A 135 14.56 -16.57 23.54
CA PHE A 135 14.69 -17.59 24.60
C PHE A 135 15.71 -18.71 24.28
N VAL A 136 16.58 -18.49 23.30
CA VAL A 136 17.66 -19.40 22.86
C VAL A 136 18.94 -18.59 22.70
N ASP A 137 20.09 -19.28 22.68
CA ASP A 137 21.36 -18.62 22.38
C ASP A 137 21.36 -18.10 20.92
N ILE A 138 21.53 -16.79 20.78
CA ILE A 138 21.47 -16.10 19.48
C ILE A 138 22.60 -16.55 18.56
N ARG A 139 23.80 -16.84 19.10
CA ARG A 139 24.96 -17.22 18.28
C ARG A 139 24.75 -18.61 17.70
N GLU A 140 24.27 -19.55 18.51
CA GLU A 140 24.07 -20.95 18.13
C GLU A 140 22.91 -21.12 17.15
N TYR A 141 21.79 -20.42 17.37
CA TYR A 141 20.56 -20.58 16.57
C TYR A 141 20.37 -19.47 15.51
N PHE A 142 21.42 -18.76 15.16
CA PHE A 142 21.34 -17.58 14.29
C PHE A 142 20.64 -17.85 12.94
N PHE A 143 20.98 -18.94 12.25
CA PHE A 143 20.41 -19.25 10.94
C PHE A 143 18.93 -19.64 11.02
N GLN A 144 18.53 -20.32 12.09
CA GLN A 144 17.15 -20.67 12.39
C GLN A 144 16.32 -19.40 12.68
N ILE A 145 16.89 -18.48 13.48
CA ILE A 145 16.31 -17.17 13.76
C ILE A 145 16.16 -16.35 12.48
N LEU A 146 17.18 -16.29 11.64
CA LEU A 146 17.15 -15.59 10.36
C LEU A 146 16.08 -16.18 9.43
N TRP A 147 16.01 -17.50 9.32
CA TRP A 147 15.01 -18.17 8.49
C TRP A 147 13.58 -17.87 8.97
N HIS A 148 13.34 -17.98 10.28
CA HIS A 148 12.07 -17.59 10.88
C HIS A 148 11.72 -16.12 10.57
N ALA A 149 12.69 -15.21 10.73
CA ALA A 149 12.50 -13.79 10.47
C ALA A 149 12.13 -13.54 8.99
N VAL A 150 12.81 -14.19 8.05
CA VAL A 150 12.48 -14.10 6.61
C VAL A 150 11.04 -14.52 6.37
N VAL A 151 10.65 -15.73 6.80
CA VAL A 151 9.29 -16.23 6.57
C VAL A 151 8.24 -15.32 7.22
N ALA A 152 8.45 -14.91 8.47
CA ALA A 152 7.51 -14.06 9.19
C ALA A 152 7.34 -12.69 8.53
N TRP A 153 8.44 -12.03 8.17
CA TRP A 153 8.40 -10.70 7.55
C TRP A 153 7.85 -10.72 6.13
N GLU A 154 8.13 -11.75 5.34
CA GLU A 154 7.53 -11.94 4.01
C GLU A 154 6.00 -12.03 4.10
N VAL A 155 5.47 -12.76 5.09
CA VAL A 155 4.01 -12.84 5.33
C VAL A 155 3.43 -11.48 5.71
N VAL A 156 4.10 -10.72 6.59
CA VAL A 156 3.69 -9.38 6.99
C VAL A 156 3.66 -8.43 5.79
N ILE A 157 4.74 -8.40 5.00
CA ILE A 157 4.85 -7.55 3.81
C ILE A 157 3.83 -7.94 2.75
N ALA A 158 3.53 -9.23 2.57
CA ALA A 158 2.49 -9.66 1.65
C ALA A 158 1.12 -9.05 2.01
N GLY A 159 0.78 -8.97 3.30
CA GLY A 159 -0.44 -8.30 3.76
C GLY A 159 -0.45 -6.80 3.46
N VAL A 160 0.67 -6.12 3.72
CA VAL A 160 0.83 -4.67 3.44
C VAL A 160 0.72 -4.38 1.94
N VAL A 161 1.42 -5.14 1.11
CA VAL A 161 1.41 -5.02 -0.35
C VAL A 161 0.03 -5.29 -0.91
N THR A 162 -0.64 -6.35 -0.46
CA THR A 162 -2.01 -6.67 -0.88
C THR A 162 -2.96 -5.51 -0.58
N HIS A 163 -2.83 -4.90 0.60
CA HIS A 163 -3.65 -3.76 0.98
C HIS A 163 -3.46 -2.56 0.05
N ASP A 164 -2.20 -2.18 -0.18
CA ASP A 164 -1.87 -0.99 -0.97
C ASP A 164 -2.20 -1.19 -2.46
N CYS A 165 -1.91 -2.36 -3.01
CA CYS A 165 -2.25 -2.66 -4.40
C CYS A 165 -3.76 -2.71 -4.63
N LEU A 166 -4.55 -3.16 -3.65
CA LEU A 166 -6.01 -3.15 -3.76
C LEU A 166 -6.54 -1.70 -3.78
N PHE A 167 -6.02 -0.83 -2.91
CA PHE A 167 -6.34 0.60 -2.94
C PHE A 167 -6.05 1.21 -4.32
N VAL A 168 -4.84 1.01 -4.85
CA VAL A 168 -4.44 1.53 -6.17
C VAL A 168 -5.32 0.97 -7.28
N THR A 169 -5.69 -0.31 -7.23
CA THR A 169 -6.58 -0.93 -8.21
C THR A 169 -7.94 -0.24 -8.24
N TYR A 170 -8.53 0.06 -7.08
CA TYR A 170 -9.81 0.75 -7.04
C TYR A 170 -9.71 2.22 -7.46
N VAL A 171 -8.63 2.90 -7.11
CA VAL A 171 -8.38 4.28 -7.58
C VAL A 171 -8.27 4.31 -9.10
N GLU A 172 -7.45 3.44 -9.69
CA GLU A 172 -7.31 3.28 -11.15
C GLU A 172 -8.66 2.98 -11.81
N HIS A 173 -9.47 2.11 -11.21
CA HIS A 173 -10.79 1.79 -11.70
C HIS A 173 -11.69 3.02 -11.72
N VAL A 174 -11.81 3.76 -10.60
CA VAL A 174 -12.63 4.97 -10.54
C VAL A 174 -12.14 6.05 -11.51
N CYS A 175 -10.82 6.27 -11.62
CA CYS A 175 -10.24 7.16 -12.62
C CYS A 175 -10.60 6.76 -14.05
N SER A 176 -10.63 5.46 -14.34
CA SER A 176 -11.04 4.96 -15.65
C SER A 176 -12.52 5.20 -15.95
N ILE A 177 -13.39 5.09 -14.93
CA ILE A 177 -14.82 5.41 -15.06
C ILE A 177 -14.99 6.91 -15.36
N PHE A 178 -14.24 7.78 -14.67
CA PHE A 178 -14.27 9.21 -14.97
C PHE A 178 -13.82 9.50 -16.41
N ALA A 179 -12.76 8.85 -16.88
CA ALA A 179 -12.31 8.99 -18.27
C ALA A 179 -13.34 8.49 -19.30
N VAL A 180 -14.00 7.36 -19.03
CA VAL A 180 -15.09 6.82 -19.88
C VAL A 180 -16.28 7.77 -19.91
N ILE A 181 -16.68 8.33 -18.77
CA ILE A 181 -17.77 9.31 -18.70
C ILE A 181 -17.41 10.56 -19.51
N GLY A 182 -16.18 11.07 -19.37
CA GLY A 182 -15.70 12.20 -20.16
C GLY A 182 -15.74 11.94 -21.67
N LEU A 183 -15.37 10.74 -22.12
CA LEU A 183 -15.50 10.35 -23.54
C LEU A 183 -16.96 10.34 -23.99
N ARG A 184 -17.88 9.82 -23.17
CA ARG A 184 -19.31 9.79 -23.50
C ARG A 184 -19.91 11.20 -23.60
N TYR A 185 -19.46 12.13 -22.77
CA TYR A 185 -19.84 13.55 -22.87
C TYR A 185 -19.35 14.18 -24.18
N GLU A 186 -18.08 13.95 -24.53
CA GLU A 186 -17.47 14.48 -25.76
C GLU A 186 -18.23 14.01 -27.01
N HIS A 187 -18.56 12.71 -27.11
CA HIS A 187 -19.38 12.18 -28.20
C HIS A 187 -20.81 12.74 -28.21
N LEU A 188 -21.42 12.98 -27.05
CA LEU A 188 -22.79 13.49 -26.97
C LEU A 188 -22.92 14.91 -27.50
N PHE A 189 -21.91 15.76 -27.30
CA PHE A 189 -21.93 17.17 -27.71
C PHE A 189 -21.23 17.46 -29.04
N HIS A 190 -20.31 16.61 -29.50
CA HIS A 190 -19.70 16.75 -30.84
C HIS A 190 -20.58 16.22 -31.98
N ASP A 191 -21.45 15.23 -31.75
CA ASP A 191 -22.32 14.66 -32.79
C ASP A 191 -23.56 15.53 -33.11
N ASP A 192 -23.84 16.60 -32.35
CA ASP A 192 -25.07 17.42 -32.47
C ASP A 192 -24.96 18.59 -33.48
N ASP A 193 -23.77 18.87 -34.05
CA ASP A 193 -23.57 19.96 -35.03
C ASP A 193 -24.13 19.63 -36.44
N GLY A 194 -24.85 18.51 -36.58
CA GLY A 194 -25.28 17.89 -37.84
C GLY A 194 -26.78 17.93 -38.16
N GLY A 195 -27.50 19.02 -37.86
CA GLY A 195 -28.71 19.51 -38.55
C GLY A 195 -30.01 18.66 -38.61
N LYS A 196 -31.12 19.19 -38.06
CA LYS A 196 -32.43 19.51 -38.75
C LYS A 196 -33.58 19.77 -37.75
N MET A 197 -34.31 20.86 -38.03
CA MET A 197 -35.19 21.64 -37.13
C MET A 197 -36.59 21.06 -36.82
N GLU A 198 -36.96 19.87 -37.30
CA GLU A 198 -38.27 19.22 -36.98
C GLU A 198 -38.15 17.95 -36.09
N ILE A 199 -36.93 17.44 -35.88
CA ILE A 199 -36.63 16.30 -34.98
C ILE A 199 -36.42 16.78 -33.52
N VAL A 200 -36.49 18.10 -33.29
CA VAL A 200 -36.07 18.78 -32.06
C VAL A 200 -36.77 18.27 -30.80
N ASN A 201 -38.10 18.09 -30.78
CA ASN A 201 -38.80 17.68 -29.53
C ASN A 201 -38.56 16.21 -29.11
N ILE A 202 -38.31 15.30 -30.05
CA ILE A 202 -38.02 13.88 -29.74
C ILE A 202 -36.53 13.70 -29.44
N LEU A 203 -35.67 14.40 -30.19
CA LEU A 203 -34.24 14.44 -29.95
C LEU A 203 -33.91 15.07 -28.61
N ASP A 204 -34.61 16.13 -28.21
CA ASP A 204 -34.45 16.81 -26.93
C ASP A 204 -34.80 15.88 -25.76
N ASN A 205 -35.87 15.07 -25.87
CA ASN A 205 -36.20 14.04 -24.87
C ASN A 205 -35.15 12.91 -24.81
N ILE A 206 -34.62 12.46 -25.95
CA ILE A 206 -33.57 11.43 -26.00
C ILE A 206 -32.24 11.98 -25.47
N HIS A 207 -31.89 13.22 -25.82
CA HIS A 207 -30.70 13.92 -25.38
C HIS A 207 -30.76 14.18 -23.88
N CYS A 208 -31.88 14.71 -23.36
CA CYS A 208 -32.12 14.84 -21.92
C CYS A 208 -31.98 13.50 -21.18
N LYS A 209 -32.49 12.40 -21.74
CA LYS A 209 -32.31 11.05 -21.15
C LYS A 209 -30.86 10.60 -21.14
N LYS A 210 -30.09 10.86 -22.21
CA LYS A 210 -28.65 10.54 -22.28
C LYS A 210 -27.85 11.37 -21.28
N VAL A 211 -28.10 12.68 -21.20
CA VAL A 211 -27.48 13.55 -20.19
C VAL A 211 -27.82 13.08 -18.78
N ALA A 212 -29.10 12.78 -18.51
CA ALA A 212 -29.52 12.27 -17.19
C ALA A 212 -28.82 10.96 -16.82
N LEU A 213 -28.62 10.05 -17.78
CA LEU A 213 -27.85 8.81 -17.58
C LEU A 213 -26.37 9.10 -17.26
N LEU A 214 -25.73 10.04 -17.97
CA LEU A 214 -24.34 10.41 -17.71
C LEU A 214 -24.15 11.07 -16.34
N VAL A 215 -25.05 11.98 -15.96
CA VAL A 215 -25.07 12.59 -14.63
C VAL A 215 -25.25 11.53 -13.55
N HIS A 216 -26.13 10.56 -13.78
CA HIS A 216 -26.32 9.44 -12.87
C HIS A 216 -25.04 8.61 -12.71
N LYS A 217 -24.39 8.22 -13.82
CA LYS A 217 -23.13 7.47 -13.80
C LYS A 217 -21.97 8.24 -13.15
N HIS A 218 -21.90 9.55 -13.37
CA HIS A 218 -20.92 10.41 -12.70
C HIS A 218 -21.14 10.45 -11.19
N ARG A 219 -22.41 10.55 -10.76
CA ARG A 219 -22.76 10.47 -9.34
C ARG A 219 -22.42 9.12 -8.72
N GLU A 220 -22.64 8.01 -9.43
CA GLU A 220 -22.21 6.68 -8.99
C GLU A 220 -20.68 6.63 -8.81
N ALA A 221 -19.90 7.12 -9.77
CA ALA A 221 -18.44 7.15 -9.66
C ALA A 221 -17.95 7.99 -8.46
N LEU A 222 -18.60 9.12 -8.17
CA LEU A 222 -18.31 9.93 -6.97
C LEU A 222 -18.64 9.18 -5.67
N GLN A 223 -19.76 8.45 -5.62
CA GLN A 223 -20.11 7.64 -4.46
C GLN A 223 -19.07 6.55 -4.20
N TYR A 224 -18.46 5.99 -5.24
CA TYR A 224 -17.38 5.01 -5.09
C TYR A 224 -16.10 5.64 -4.55
N ALA A 225 -15.74 6.83 -5.05
CA ALA A 225 -14.62 7.59 -4.53
C ALA A 225 -14.79 7.89 -3.03
N GLN A 226 -16.01 8.27 -2.61
CA GLN A 226 -16.35 8.48 -1.20
C GLN A 226 -16.27 7.19 -0.38
N LEU A 227 -16.70 6.05 -0.95
CA LEU A 227 -16.61 4.76 -0.28
C LEU A 227 -15.15 4.35 -0.08
N LEU A 228 -14.30 4.54 -1.09
CA LEU A 228 -12.86 4.36 -1.01
C LEU A 228 -12.25 5.22 0.10
N GLU A 229 -12.57 6.52 0.11
CA GLU A 229 -12.12 7.45 1.15
C GLU A 229 -12.52 6.96 2.55
N SER A 230 -13.77 6.53 2.73
CA SER A 230 -14.26 6.04 4.03
C SER A 230 -13.51 4.81 4.56
N ILE A 231 -13.03 3.94 3.67
CA ILE A 231 -12.31 2.71 4.03
C ILE A 231 -10.83 3.02 4.32
N PHE A 232 -10.20 3.83 3.49
CA PHE A 232 -8.74 3.94 3.43
C PHE A 232 -8.17 5.17 4.17
N THR A 233 -8.95 6.23 4.37
CA THR A 233 -8.47 7.48 5.02
C THR A 233 -7.98 7.25 6.45
N GLY A 234 -8.77 6.56 7.29
CA GLY A 234 -8.38 6.28 8.67
C GLY A 234 -7.08 5.45 8.78
N PRO A 235 -6.99 4.29 8.12
CA PRO A 235 -5.78 3.47 8.10
C PRO A 235 -4.54 4.19 7.57
N PHE A 236 -4.69 5.00 6.53
CA PHE A 236 -3.56 5.79 6.01
C PHE A 236 -3.17 6.94 6.93
N ALA A 237 -4.10 7.59 7.62
CA ALA A 237 -3.77 8.60 8.63
C ALA A 237 -2.95 7.98 9.79
N VAL A 238 -3.37 6.80 10.27
CA VAL A 238 -2.62 6.04 11.28
C VAL A 238 -1.25 5.61 10.75
N GLN A 239 -1.16 5.15 9.50
CA GLN A 239 0.11 4.82 8.85
C GLN A 239 1.04 6.03 8.80
N ILE A 240 0.57 7.19 8.34
CA ILE A 240 1.39 8.41 8.24
C ILE A 240 1.94 8.79 9.62
N LEU A 241 1.10 8.74 10.66
CA LEU A 241 1.54 9.02 12.03
C LEU A 241 2.65 8.05 12.48
N ILE A 242 2.42 6.74 12.32
CA ILE A 242 3.37 5.70 12.74
C ILE A 242 4.69 5.81 11.97
N VAL A 243 4.62 6.00 10.66
CA VAL A 243 5.81 6.15 9.80
C VAL A 243 6.59 7.40 10.17
N THR A 244 5.91 8.51 10.47
CA THR A 244 6.57 9.74 10.93
C THR A 244 7.34 9.52 12.24
N ILE A 245 6.72 8.84 13.20
CA ILE A 245 7.38 8.47 14.47
C ILE A 245 8.59 7.57 14.20
N GLY A 246 8.43 6.53 13.37
CA GLY A 246 9.50 5.59 13.04
C GLY A 246 10.68 6.23 12.31
N MET A 247 10.40 7.14 11.36
CA MET A 247 11.45 7.92 10.67
C MET A 247 12.17 8.85 11.63
N SER A 248 11.45 9.47 12.57
CA SER A 248 12.03 10.37 13.58
C SER A 248 12.98 9.61 14.52
N ILE A 249 12.57 8.43 14.99
CA ILE A 249 13.41 7.53 15.79
C ILE A 249 14.65 7.11 15.00
N SER A 250 14.46 6.69 13.74
CA SER A 250 15.56 6.24 12.88
C SER A 250 16.59 7.35 12.64
N LEU A 251 16.12 8.58 12.40
CA LEU A 251 16.99 9.74 12.21
C LEU A 251 17.76 10.08 13.49
N LEU A 252 17.11 10.03 14.65
CA LEU A 252 17.77 10.20 15.94
C LEU A 252 18.88 9.16 16.15
N GLN A 253 18.62 7.89 15.82
CA GLN A 253 19.60 6.81 15.91
C GLN A 253 20.82 7.04 14.99
N ILE A 254 20.61 7.59 13.79
CA ILE A 254 21.69 7.95 12.86
C ILE A 254 22.57 9.07 13.44
N THR A 255 21.96 10.07 14.10
CA THR A 255 22.71 11.21 14.67
C THR A 255 23.42 10.90 15.98
N GLN A 256 23.04 9.83 16.67
CA GLN A 256 23.74 9.38 17.87
C GLN A 256 25.04 8.68 17.46
N ASP A 257 26.18 9.25 17.85
CA ASP A 257 27.57 8.82 17.52
C ASP A 257 27.98 7.44 18.10
N ASN A 258 27.01 6.64 18.53
CA ASN A 258 27.19 5.32 19.14
C ASN A 258 26.72 4.17 18.23
N SER A 259 26.18 4.46 17.03
CA SER A 259 25.64 3.46 16.12
C SER A 259 26.73 2.91 15.18
N ASP A 260 26.84 1.57 15.11
CA ASP A 260 27.71 0.89 14.15
C ASP A 260 27.32 1.32 12.72
N ILE A 261 28.30 1.53 11.83
CA ILE A 261 28.10 1.96 10.43
C ILE A 261 27.04 1.09 9.74
N LEU A 262 27.06 -0.21 10.02
CA LEU A 262 26.11 -1.15 9.42
C LEU A 262 24.68 -0.98 9.94
N GLU A 263 24.52 -0.61 11.21
CA GLU A 263 23.22 -0.32 11.81
C GLU A 263 22.68 1.05 11.33
N SER A 264 23.54 2.06 11.22
CA SER A 264 23.20 3.36 10.63
C SER A 264 22.75 3.22 9.17
N THR A 265 23.42 2.36 8.41
CA THR A 265 23.03 2.06 7.02
C THR A 265 21.62 1.49 6.94
N ARG A 266 21.21 0.62 7.88
CA ARG A 266 19.84 0.08 7.94
C ARG A 266 18.80 1.16 8.20
N TYR A 267 19.06 2.10 9.10
CA TYR A 267 18.15 3.21 9.37
C TYR A 267 17.98 4.12 8.15
N VAL A 268 19.06 4.38 7.41
CA VAL A 268 19.00 5.16 6.16
C VAL A 268 18.11 4.46 5.14
N PHE A 269 18.32 3.15 4.91
CA PHE A 269 17.47 2.39 3.98
C PHE A 269 16.01 2.33 4.42
N TYR A 270 15.76 2.19 5.72
CA TYR A 270 14.40 2.24 6.27
C TYR A 270 13.73 3.59 5.97
N VAL A 271 14.39 4.71 6.23
CA VAL A 271 13.82 6.05 5.96
C VAL A 271 13.53 6.25 4.48
N ILE A 272 14.49 5.91 3.60
CA ILE A 272 14.29 5.99 2.15
C ILE A 272 13.11 5.11 1.71
N GLY A 273 13.03 3.89 2.24
CA GLY A 273 11.96 2.97 1.89
C GLY A 273 10.57 3.47 2.29
N GLN A 274 10.45 4.03 3.50
CA GLN A 274 9.21 4.64 3.97
C GLN A 274 8.80 5.88 3.16
N LEU A 275 9.76 6.70 2.74
CA LEU A 275 9.47 7.85 1.87
C LEU A 275 8.93 7.42 0.50
N ILE A 276 9.54 6.40 -0.10
CA ILE A 276 9.07 5.81 -1.37
C ILE A 276 7.64 5.26 -1.21
N HIS A 277 7.38 4.53 -0.12
CA HIS A 277 6.06 3.99 0.19
C HIS A 277 4.99 5.08 0.30
N LEU A 278 5.24 6.14 1.08
CA LEU A 278 4.32 7.25 1.22
C LEU A 278 4.10 7.99 -0.10
N PHE A 279 5.18 8.22 -0.86
CA PHE A 279 5.10 8.90 -2.16
C PHE A 279 4.14 8.20 -3.11
N PHE A 280 4.23 6.87 -3.26
CA PHE A 280 3.34 6.14 -4.16
C PHE A 280 1.88 6.25 -3.75
N LEU A 281 1.57 6.12 -2.46
CA LEU A 281 0.19 6.23 -1.98
C LEU A 281 -0.37 7.66 -2.15
N SER A 282 0.43 8.68 -1.88
CA SER A 282 0.04 10.08 -2.07
C SER A 282 -0.14 10.43 -3.54
N PHE A 283 0.74 9.94 -4.42
CA PHE A 283 0.63 10.12 -5.87
C PHE A 283 -0.70 9.56 -6.41
N GLU A 284 -1.07 8.38 -5.95
CA GLU A 284 -2.31 7.71 -6.34
C GLU A 284 -3.56 8.48 -5.85
N GLY A 285 -3.54 8.97 -4.60
CA GLY A 285 -4.59 9.86 -4.09
C GLY A 285 -4.73 11.15 -4.89
N GLN A 286 -3.60 11.78 -5.26
CA GLN A 286 -3.62 13.00 -6.08
C GLN A 286 -4.23 12.73 -7.46
N ARG A 287 -3.89 11.59 -8.07
CA ARG A 287 -4.42 11.24 -9.39
C ARG A 287 -5.95 11.08 -9.39
N LEU A 288 -6.53 10.56 -8.31
CA LEU A 288 -7.98 10.48 -8.15
C LEU A 288 -8.63 11.88 -8.16
N ILE A 289 -8.04 12.82 -7.42
CA ILE A 289 -8.49 14.22 -7.37
C ILE A 289 -8.43 14.83 -8.77
N ASP A 290 -7.30 14.68 -9.46
CA ASP A 290 -7.10 15.25 -10.79
C ASP A 290 -8.13 14.72 -11.81
N HIS A 291 -8.44 13.42 -11.80
CA HIS A 291 -9.46 12.85 -12.69
C HIS A 291 -10.88 13.30 -12.36
N SER A 292 -11.18 13.49 -11.07
CA SER A 292 -12.49 14.00 -10.65
C SER A 292 -12.71 15.45 -11.13
N LEU A 293 -11.65 16.27 -11.16
CA LEU A 293 -11.69 17.66 -11.61
C LEU A 293 -11.69 17.81 -13.14
N GLN A 294 -10.93 17.00 -13.86
CA GLN A 294 -10.85 17.05 -15.33
C GLN A 294 -12.18 16.80 -16.03
N ILE A 295 -13.15 16.15 -15.35
CA ILE A 295 -14.51 16.04 -15.89
C ILE A 295 -15.16 17.40 -16.07
N CYS A 296 -14.93 18.36 -15.18
CA CYS A 296 -15.49 19.70 -15.28
C CYS A 296 -15.03 20.44 -16.54
N ASP A 297 -13.83 20.14 -17.04
CA ASP A 297 -13.30 20.73 -18.28
C ASP A 297 -13.90 20.08 -19.54
N LYS A 298 -14.53 18.91 -19.41
CA LYS A 298 -15.16 18.14 -20.50
C LYS A 298 -16.69 18.26 -20.53
N MET A 299 -17.29 18.84 -19.49
CA MET A 299 -18.71 19.20 -19.44
C MET A 299 -18.90 20.60 -20.04
#